data_AF-A0A925C3F1-F1
#
_entry.id   AF-A0A925C3F1-F1
#
_cell.length_a   1.000
_cell.length_b   1.000
_cell.length_c   1.000
_cell.angle_alpha   90.00
_cell.angle_beta   90.00
_cell.angle_gamma   90.00
#
_symmetry.space_group_name_H-M   'P 1'
#
loop_
_entity.id
_entity.type
_entity.pdbx_description
1 polymer ?
#
loop_
_entity_poly.entity_id
_entity_poly.type
_entity_poly.pdbx_seq_one_letter_code
_entity_poly.pdbx_strand_id
1 'polypeptide(L)'
;MLKRKLSTVLVVTADLLITPPVVYAQGTSGAQSENAAAVKVAKSGRIDVDGIQYHYQIRGQGAPLLLLHGGLGSVDMFAPIMPMLAAK
;
A
#
# COMPACT_ATOMS: atom_id res chain seq x y z
N MET A 1 67.18 -8.26 35.90
CA MET A 1 66.31 -7.29 36.60
C MET A 1 64.85 -7.59 36.27
N LEU A 2 64.33 -8.67 36.85
CA LEU A 2 63.00 -9.22 36.60
C LEU A 2 62.00 -8.60 37.59
N LYS A 3 61.05 -7.79 37.10
CA LYS A 3 59.90 -7.36 37.90
C LYS A 3 58.62 -7.75 37.15
N ARG A 4 58.16 -8.99 37.37
CA ARG A 4 56.84 -9.47 36.95
C ARG A 4 55.80 -8.72 37.78
N LYS A 5 55.01 -7.85 37.15
CA LYS A 5 53.84 -7.27 37.79
C LYS A 5 52.64 -8.17 37.56
N LEU A 6 52.32 -8.95 38.59
CA LEU A 6 51.00 -9.54 38.80
C LEU A 6 50.05 -8.40 39.17
N SER A 7 48.97 -8.20 38.42
CA SER A 7 47.88 -7.34 38.87
C SER A 7 46.54 -7.91 38.40
N THR A 8 45.90 -8.56 39.37
CA THR A 8 44.48 -8.42 39.70
C THR A 8 43.46 -8.64 38.59
N VAL A 9 42.87 -9.83 38.63
CA VAL A 9 41.57 -10.18 38.05
C VAL A 9 40.52 -9.14 38.46
N LEU A 10 39.94 -8.47 37.46
CA LEU A 10 38.71 -7.69 37.58
C LEU A 10 37.62 -8.46 36.85
N VAL A 11 36.77 -9.16 37.60
CA VAL A 11 35.50 -9.69 37.10
C VAL A 11 34.54 -8.50 37.01
N VAL A 12 34.27 -8.03 35.79
CA VAL A 12 33.16 -7.10 35.52
C VAL A 12 32.01 -7.93 34.98
N THR A 13 31.03 -8.20 35.83
CA THR A 13 29.68 -8.62 35.40
C THR A 13 28.94 -7.37 34.96
N ALA A 14 28.71 -7.22 33.65
CA ALA A 14 27.82 -6.20 33.11
C ALA A 14 26.59 -6.90 32.52
N ASP A 15 25.45 -6.61 33.13
CA ASP A 15 24.14 -7.19 32.82
C ASP A 15 23.75 -7.00 31.35
N LEU A 16 23.30 -8.09 30.74
CA LEU A 16 22.77 -8.13 29.39
C LEU A 16 21.36 -7.52 29.38
N LEU A 17 21.25 -6.22 29.12
CA LEU A 17 19.98 -5.57 28.82
C LEU A 17 19.46 -6.06 27.47
N ILE A 18 18.49 -6.97 27.50
CA ILE A 18 17.70 -7.38 26.34
C ILE A 18 16.88 -6.17 25.90
N THR A 19 17.35 -5.45 24.88
CA THR A 19 16.53 -4.47 24.17
C THR A 19 15.63 -5.23 23.19
N PRO A 20 14.30 -5.05 23.19
CA PRO A 20 13.49 -5.56 22.10
C PRO A 20 13.91 -4.84 20.80
N PRO A 21 13.98 -5.54 19.66
CA PRO A 21 14.22 -4.86 18.40
C PRO A 21 13.10 -3.87 18.17
N VAL A 22 13.46 -2.59 18.03
CA VAL A 22 12.55 -1.59 17.47
C VAL A 22 12.23 -2.05 16.06
N VAL A 23 11.03 -2.59 15.87
CA VAL A 23 10.48 -2.87 14.55
C VAL A 23 10.24 -1.51 13.91
N TYR A 24 11.14 -1.10 13.02
CA TYR A 24 10.82 -0.06 12.06
C TYR A 24 9.70 -0.63 11.19
N ALA A 25 8.50 -0.04 11.29
CA ALA A 25 7.46 -0.26 10.30
C ALA A 25 8.11 -0.04 8.93
N GLN A 26 8.18 -1.08 8.11
CA GLN A 26 8.54 -0.95 6.71
C GLN A 26 7.45 -0.05 6.13
N GLY A 27 7.75 1.25 6.03
CA GLY A 27 6.94 2.16 5.25
C GLY A 27 6.83 1.49 3.90
N THR A 28 5.61 1.10 3.53
CA THR A 28 5.33 0.54 2.22
C THR A 28 5.90 1.54 1.24
N SER A 29 7.05 1.19 0.64
CA SER A 29 7.51 1.83 -0.56
C SER A 29 6.44 1.47 -1.57
N GLY A 30 5.41 2.31 -1.61
CA GLY A 30 4.46 2.32 -2.69
C GLY A 30 5.31 2.59 -3.90
N ALA A 31 5.66 1.52 -4.61
CA ALA A 31 5.96 1.60 -6.02
C ALA A 31 4.70 2.19 -6.65
N GLN A 32 4.59 3.51 -6.62
CA GLN A 32 3.74 4.25 -7.52
C GLN A 32 4.34 3.94 -8.87
N SER A 33 3.74 2.95 -9.52
CA SER A 33 3.93 2.66 -10.93
C SER A 33 3.81 3.98 -11.68
N GLU A 34 4.94 4.48 -12.15
CA GLU A 34 5.08 5.72 -12.93
C GLU A 34 4.39 5.64 -14.31
N ASN A 35 3.60 4.60 -14.58
CA ASN A 35 2.84 4.51 -15.81
C ASN A 35 1.47 3.85 -15.60
N ALA A 36 0.71 4.30 -14.61
CA ALA A 36 -0.74 4.22 -14.70
C ALA A 36 -1.23 5.48 -15.43
N ALA A 37 -1.08 5.51 -16.76
CA ALA A 37 -1.80 6.47 -17.58
C ALA A 37 -3.28 6.41 -17.15
N ALA A 38 -3.76 7.47 -16.52
CA ALA A 38 -5.11 7.51 -15.97
C ALA A 38 -6.09 7.22 -17.10
N VAL A 39 -6.72 6.04 -17.06
CA VAL A 39 -7.67 5.66 -18.11
C VAL A 39 -8.78 6.69 -18.12
N LYS A 40 -8.90 7.40 -19.25
CA LYS A 40 -9.86 8.50 -19.39
C LYS A 40 -11.28 7.99 -19.21
N VAL A 41 -12.07 8.76 -18.49
CA VAL A 41 -13.52 8.57 -18.41
C VAL A 41 -14.13 8.95 -19.77
N ALA A 42 -14.73 7.97 -20.44
CA ALA A 42 -15.46 8.16 -21.68
C ALA A 42 -16.81 8.84 -21.42
N LYS A 43 -17.49 8.41 -20.35
CA LYS A 43 -18.76 9.00 -19.89
C LYS A 43 -18.88 8.86 -18.38
N SER A 44 -19.46 9.85 -17.73
CA SER A 44 -19.92 9.76 -16.34
C SER A 44 -21.27 10.43 -16.19
N GLY A 45 -22.00 10.10 -15.13
CA GLY A 45 -23.28 10.73 -14.86
C GLY A 45 -24.00 10.10 -13.69
N ARG A 46 -25.26 10.51 -13.52
CA ARG A 46 -26.21 9.88 -12.63
C ARG A 46 -27.42 9.39 -13.43
N ILE A 47 -28.02 8.29 -12.99
CA ILE A 47 -29.28 7.78 -13.54
C ILE A 47 -30.24 7.44 -12.39
N ASP A 48 -31.51 7.79 -12.57
CA ASP A 48 -32.57 7.40 -11.64
C ASP A 48 -33.01 5.97 -11.99
N VAL A 49 -32.99 5.09 -11.00
CA VAL A 49 -33.55 3.74 -11.11
C VAL A 49 -34.31 3.48 -9.82
N ASP A 50 -35.63 3.33 -9.92
CA ASP A 50 -36.53 3.12 -8.79
C ASP A 50 -36.38 4.16 -7.66
N GLY A 51 -36.17 5.43 -8.04
CA GLY A 51 -35.97 6.53 -7.09
C GLY A 51 -34.59 6.60 -6.44
N ILE A 52 -33.64 5.76 -6.89
CA ILE A 52 -32.24 5.80 -6.45
C ILE A 52 -31.38 6.42 -7.55
N GLN A 53 -30.60 7.44 -7.19
CA GLN A 53 -29.69 8.14 -8.09
C GLN A 53 -28.32 7.47 -8.16
N TYR A 54 -28.12 6.58 -9.13
CA TYR A 54 -26.87 5.84 -9.34
C TYR A 54 -25.84 6.68 -10.09
N HIS A 55 -24.69 6.93 -9.46
CA HIS A 55 -23.53 7.46 -10.16
C HIS A 55 -22.77 6.35 -10.90
N TYR A 56 -22.36 6.62 -12.14
CA TYR A 56 -21.58 5.67 -12.95
C TYR A 56 -20.45 6.35 -13.73
N GLN A 57 -19.45 5.55 -14.11
CA GLN A 57 -18.39 5.93 -15.03
C GLN A 57 -18.16 4.81 -16.05
N ILE A 58 -18.03 5.17 -17.32
CA ILE A 58 -17.68 4.27 -18.42
C ILE A 58 -16.25 4.62 -18.85
N ARG A 59 -15.41 3.60 -18.92
CA ARG A 59 -13.99 3.67 -19.31
C ARG A 59 -13.70 2.50 -20.25
N GLY A 60 -12.73 2.65 -21.16
CA GLY A 60 -12.35 1.59 -22.09
C GLY A 60 -13.38 1.29 -23.18
N GLN A 61 -13.15 0.20 -23.90
CA GLN A 61 -13.93 -0.28 -25.05
C GLN A 61 -13.91 -1.83 -25.03
N GLY A 62 -14.89 -2.49 -25.64
CA GLY A 62 -14.94 -3.96 -25.74
C GLY A 62 -16.19 -4.58 -25.11
N ALA A 63 -16.07 -5.81 -24.63
CA ALA A 63 -17.17 -6.51 -23.97
C ALA A 63 -17.56 -5.77 -22.66
N PRO A 64 -18.86 -5.56 -22.38
CA PRO A 64 -19.29 -4.87 -21.17
C PRO A 64 -18.88 -5.60 -19.89
N LEU A 65 -18.21 -4.87 -18.98
CA LEU A 65 -17.86 -5.33 -17.64
C LEU A 65 -18.41 -4.35 -16.61
N LEU A 66 -19.22 -4.84 -15.66
CA LEU A 66 -19.72 -4.04 -14.54
C LEU A 66 -18.83 -4.24 -13.31
N LEU A 67 -18.32 -3.14 -12.76
CA LEU A 67 -17.52 -3.13 -11.54
C LEU A 67 -18.33 -2.51 -10.40
N LEU A 68 -18.50 -3.26 -9.31
CA LEU A 68 -19.24 -2.83 -8.12
C LEU A 68 -18.31 -2.90 -6.91
N HIS A 69 -18.26 -1.81 -6.14
CA HIS A 69 -17.49 -1.76 -4.90
C HIS A 69 -18.29 -2.37 -3.73
N GLY A 70 -17.59 -2.72 -2.64
CA GLY A 70 -18.23 -3.12 -1.38
C GLY A 70 -18.79 -1.94 -0.59
N GLY A 71 -19.27 -2.20 0.63
CA GLY A 71 -19.70 -1.14 1.56
C GLY A 71 -18.58 -0.14 1.87
N LEU A 72 -18.93 1.15 2.01
CA LEU A 72 -17.99 2.28 2.18
C LEU A 72 -17.03 2.50 1.00
N GLY A 73 -17.27 1.84 -0.14
CA GLY A 73 -16.45 1.96 -1.33
C GLY A 73 -16.78 3.17 -2.21
N SER A 74 -15.86 3.46 -3.14
CA SER A 74 -16.07 4.40 -4.24
C SER A 74 -15.48 3.84 -5.54
N VAL A 75 -15.85 4.45 -6.68
CA VAL A 75 -15.34 4.05 -8.00
C VAL A 75 -13.81 4.18 -8.09
N ASP A 76 -13.20 5.09 -7.31
CA ASP A 76 -11.76 5.34 -7.32
C ASP A 76 -10.94 4.18 -6.73
N MET A 77 -11.56 3.27 -5.96
CA MET A 77 -10.88 2.06 -5.47
C MET A 77 -10.41 1.14 -6.60
N PHE A 78 -11.03 1.23 -7.78
CA PHE A 78 -10.62 0.47 -8.95
C PHE A 78 -9.46 1.11 -9.70
N ALA A 79 -9.02 2.33 -9.36
CA ALA A 79 -7.97 3.05 -10.07
C ALA A 79 -6.70 2.20 -10.34
N PRO A 80 -6.19 1.38 -9.40
CA PRO A 80 -5.00 0.55 -9.65
C PRO A 80 -5.18 -0.51 -10.74
N ILE A 81 -6.41 -1.03 -10.92
CA ILE A 81 -6.69 -2.10 -11.89
C ILE A 81 -7.26 -1.57 -13.21
N MET A 82 -7.67 -0.28 -13.26
CA MET A 82 -8.26 0.32 -14.46
C MET A 82 -7.36 0.21 -15.71
N PRO A 83 -6.03 0.40 -15.66
CA PRO A 83 -5.20 0.27 -16.85
C PRO A 83 -5.30 -1.12 -17.50
N MET A 84 -5.51 -2.18 -16.72
CA MET A 84 -5.65 -3.54 -17.24
C MET A 84 -7.06 -3.80 -17.77
N LEU A 85 -8.09 -3.38 -17.04
CA LEU A 85 -9.49 -3.69 -17.38
C LEU A 85 -10.07 -2.84 -18.50
N ALA A 86 -9.51 -1.65 -18.72
CA ALA A 86 -9.94 -0.75 -19.78
C ALA A 86 -8.93 -0.64 -20.93
N ALA A 87 -7.85 -1.44 -20.88
CA ALA A 87 -7.02 -1.69 -22.05
C ALA A 87 -7.85 -2.42 -23.12
N LYS A 88 -7.56 -2.08 -24.37
CA LYS A 88 -8.19 -2.69 -25.54
C LYS A 88 -7.56 -4.05 -25.83
#